data_AF-F0S9U2-F1
#
_entry.id   AF-F0S9U2-F1
#
_cell.length_a   1.000
_cell.length_b   1.000
_cell.length_c   1.000
_cell.angle_alpha   90.00
_cell.angle_beta   90.00
_cell.angle_gamma   90.00
#
_symmetry.space_group_name_H-M   'P 1'
#
loop_
_entity.id
_entity.type
_entity.pdbx_description
1 polymer ?
#
loop_
_entity_poly.entity_id
_entity_poly.type
_entity_poly.pdbx_seq_one_letter_code
_entity_poly.pdbx_strand_id
1 'polypeptide(L)'
;MQGWAKGITKIIRVPDLGATPARVNRRTGVMEISLKHMKAMPVAHRLFVMLHEQAHVELQTTDEVKADAYAFKKYADMGYSLKESVKALTKVLNENNPEHNWRMYLSLKRAEKYDLEYNGNKKFAK
;
A
#
# COMPACT_ATOMS: atom_id res chain seq x y z
N MET A 1 -9.96 25.55 15.40
CA MET A 1 -10.16 24.67 14.23
C MET A 1 -9.02 23.66 14.23
N GLN A 2 -9.30 22.36 14.36
CA GLN A 2 -8.26 21.34 14.36
C GLN A 2 -7.85 21.07 12.90
N GLY A 3 -6.59 21.35 12.56
CA GLY A 3 -6.06 21.13 11.21
C GLY A 3 -6.08 19.66 10.81
N TRP A 4 -5.94 19.38 9.51
CA TRP A 4 -5.86 18.02 9.00
C TRP A 4 -4.63 17.31 9.58
N ALA A 5 -4.78 16.03 9.90
CA ALA A 5 -3.68 15.20 10.37
C ALA A 5 -2.56 15.13 9.33
N LYS A 6 -1.31 15.17 9.80
CA LYS A 6 -0.10 15.07 8.94
C LYS A 6 0.49 13.66 8.92
N GLY A 7 -0.20 12.68 9.49
CA GLY A 7 0.24 11.29 9.62
C GLY A 7 -0.72 10.49 10.49
N ILE A 8 -0.37 9.23 10.74
CA ILE A 8 -1.18 8.34 11.56
C ILE A 8 -1.11 8.77 13.03
N THR A 9 -2.26 9.06 13.62
CA THR A 9 -2.38 9.50 15.01
C THR A 9 -2.80 8.38 15.95
N LYS A 10 -3.55 7.39 15.45
CA LYS A 10 -4.02 6.25 16.21
C LYS A 10 -4.28 5.06 15.29
N ILE A 11 -3.98 3.86 15.77
CA ILE A 11 -4.35 2.60 15.11
C ILE A 11 -5.39 1.88 15.98
N ILE A 12 -6.53 1.54 15.39
CA ILE A 12 -7.61 0.81 16.02
C ILE A 12 -7.73 -0.56 15.34
N ARG A 13 -7.73 -1.62 16.13
CA ARG A 13 -7.95 -2.99 15.65
C ARG A 13 -9.43 -3.31 15.76
N VAL A 14 -10.06 -3.62 14.64
CA VAL A 14 -11.46 -4.03 14.60
C VAL A 14 -11.58 -5.48 14.14
N PRO A 15 -12.63 -6.22 14.55
CA PRO A 15 -12.77 -7.63 14.17
C PRO A 15 -12.79 -7.84 12.65
N ASP A 16 -13.60 -7.04 11.95
CA ASP A 16 -13.72 -7.07 10.49
C ASP A 16 -14.08 -5.68 9.92
N LEU A 17 -13.60 -5.37 8.71
CA LEU A 17 -13.93 -4.16 7.94
C LEU A 17 -14.69 -4.51 6.64
N GLY A 18 -15.05 -5.78 6.43
CA GLY A 18 -15.81 -6.22 5.27
C GLY A 18 -14.89 -6.44 4.06
N ALA A 19 -14.89 -5.52 3.10
CA ALA A 19 -14.20 -5.69 1.83
C ALA A 19 -12.73 -5.24 1.85
N THR A 20 -12.31 -4.46 2.85
CA THR A 20 -10.95 -3.88 2.92
C THR A 20 -10.17 -4.38 4.13
N PRO A 21 -8.85 -4.63 4.01
CA PRO A 21 -8.02 -4.98 5.14
C PRO A 21 -7.78 -3.83 6.13
N ALA A 22 -7.80 -2.58 5.65
CA ALA A 22 -7.60 -1.38 6.46
C ALA A 22 -8.35 -0.19 5.86
N ARG A 23 -8.54 0.86 6.66
CA ARG A 23 -9.01 2.17 6.19
C ARG A 23 -8.49 3.28 7.10
N VAL A 24 -8.38 4.49 6.59
CA VAL A 24 -7.95 5.63 7.39
C VAL A 24 -8.87 6.84 7.27
N ASN A 25 -9.06 7.55 8.38
CA ASN A 25 -9.67 8.87 8.37
C ASN A 25 -8.60 9.94 8.18
N ARG A 26 -8.49 10.47 6.96
CA ARG A 26 -7.48 11.49 6.57
C ARG A 26 -7.52 12.79 7.37
N ARG A 27 -8.68 13.17 7.91
CA ARG A 27 -8.82 14.38 8.72
C ARG A 27 -8.20 14.20 10.10
N THR A 28 -8.40 13.03 10.70
CA THR A 28 -8.01 12.74 12.10
C THR A 28 -6.71 11.94 12.21
N GLY A 29 -6.30 11.23 11.15
CA GLY A 29 -5.16 10.30 11.15
C GLY A 29 -5.46 8.95 11.80
N VAL A 30 -6.72 8.66 12.15
CA VAL A 30 -7.09 7.38 12.76
C VAL A 30 -7.18 6.30 11.69
N MET A 31 -6.33 5.27 11.81
CA MET A 31 -6.33 4.08 10.97
C MET A 31 -7.07 2.94 11.68
N GLU A 32 -7.94 2.26 10.96
CA GLU A 32 -8.60 1.05 11.40
C GLU A 32 -8.08 -0.15 10.62
N ILE A 33 -7.74 -1.23 11.31
CA ILE A 33 -7.23 -2.47 10.70
C ILE A 33 -8.14 -3.65 11.03
N SER A 34 -8.49 -4.44 10.01
CA SER A 34 -9.31 -5.64 10.15
C SER A 34 -8.45 -6.81 10.65
N LEU A 35 -8.74 -7.31 11.84
CA LEU A 35 -8.04 -8.47 12.41
C LEU A 35 -8.24 -9.72 11.56
N LYS A 36 -9.42 -9.91 10.97
CA LYS A 36 -9.72 -11.03 10.07
C LYS A 36 -8.78 -11.05 8.86
N HIS A 37 -8.70 -9.95 8.12
CA HIS A 37 -7.84 -9.86 6.94
C HIS A 37 -6.36 -9.88 7.32
N MET A 38 -5.98 -9.12 8.36
CA MET A 38 -4.59 -9.04 8.79
C MET A 38 -4.06 -10.41 9.20
N LYS A 39 -4.83 -11.24 9.93
CA LYS A 39 -4.40 -12.61 10.29
C LYS A 39 -4.10 -13.49 9.08
N ALA A 40 -4.86 -13.37 8.00
CA ALA A 40 -4.66 -14.15 6.77
C ALA A 40 -3.48 -13.67 5.91
N MET A 41 -2.99 -12.45 6.13
CA MET A 41 -1.90 -11.86 5.35
C MET A 41 -0.52 -12.11 5.98
N PRO A 42 0.53 -12.32 5.17
CA PRO A 42 1.93 -12.26 5.62
C PRO A 42 2.28 -10.91 6.25
N VAL A 43 3.22 -10.89 7.20
CA VAL A 43 3.65 -9.66 7.92
C VAL A 43 4.09 -8.56 6.95
N ALA A 44 4.85 -8.92 5.92
CA ALA A 44 5.26 -8.05 4.82
C ALA A 44 4.07 -7.32 4.15
N HIS A 45 2.98 -8.05 3.90
CA HIS A 45 1.81 -7.52 3.20
C HIS A 45 1.01 -6.60 4.12
N ARG A 46 0.92 -6.94 5.42
CA ARG A 46 0.29 -6.07 6.43
C ARG A 46 0.98 -4.72 6.49
N LEU A 47 2.31 -4.70 6.47
CA LEU A 47 3.09 -3.47 6.47
C LEU A 47 2.80 -2.63 5.23
N PHE A 48 2.78 -3.25 4.04
CA PHE A 48 2.45 -2.54 2.81
C PHE A 48 1.07 -1.89 2.86
N VAL A 49 0.04 -2.62 3.32
CA VAL A 49 -1.31 -2.07 3.51
C VAL A 49 -1.30 -0.88 4.46
N MET A 50 -0.59 -0.97 5.58
CA MET A 50 -0.49 0.14 6.54
C MET A 50 0.23 1.37 5.95
N LEU A 51 1.27 1.17 5.14
CA LEU A 51 1.97 2.25 4.44
C LEU A 51 1.10 2.92 3.38
N HIS A 52 0.25 2.14 2.70
CA HIS A 52 -0.75 2.65 1.77
C HIS A 52 -1.75 3.56 2.48
N GLU A 53 -2.33 3.12 3.59
CA GLU A 53 -3.23 3.95 4.41
C GLU A 53 -2.52 5.21 4.95
N GLN A 54 -1.26 5.09 5.37
CA GLN A 54 -0.46 6.25 5.79
C GLN A 54 -0.29 7.28 4.66
N ALA A 55 -0.11 6.83 3.42
CA ALA A 55 0.02 7.72 2.26
C ALA A 55 -1.20 8.62 2.08
N HIS A 56 -2.41 8.10 2.27
CA HIS A 56 -3.64 8.88 2.17
C HIS A 56 -3.67 10.07 3.15
N VAL A 57 -3.11 9.89 4.35
CA VAL A 57 -3.06 10.96 5.36
C VAL A 57 -1.92 11.93 5.09
N GLU A 58 -0.71 11.42 4.84
CA GLU A 58 0.46 12.29 4.68
C GLU A 58 0.39 13.12 3.40
N LEU A 59 -0.03 12.51 2.29
CA LEU A 59 -0.18 13.19 1.00
C LEU A 59 -1.52 13.92 0.86
N GLN A 60 -2.42 13.74 1.84
CA GLN A 60 -3.79 14.26 1.78
C GLN A 60 -4.47 13.97 0.45
N THR A 61 -4.46 12.69 0.05
CA THR A 61 -4.94 12.26 -1.27
C THR A 61 -5.96 11.13 -1.17
N THR A 62 -6.92 11.09 -2.10
CA THR A 62 -7.78 9.93 -2.38
C THR A 62 -7.29 9.14 -3.60
N ASP A 63 -6.16 9.54 -4.18
CA ASP A 63 -5.59 8.91 -5.36
C ASP A 63 -4.85 7.64 -4.95
N GLU A 64 -5.51 6.51 -5.19
CA GLU A 64 -4.99 5.16 -4.93
C GLU A 64 -3.64 4.90 -5.61
N VAL A 65 -3.44 5.42 -6.82
CA VAL A 65 -2.20 5.24 -7.58
C VAL A 65 -1.04 5.98 -6.91
N LYS A 66 -1.30 7.17 -6.37
CA LYS A 66 -0.30 7.93 -5.58
C LYS A 66 -0.04 7.27 -4.24
N ALA A 67 -1.08 6.76 -3.57
CA ALA A 67 -0.92 6.04 -2.31
C ALA A 67 -0.07 4.77 -2.49
N ASP A 68 -0.33 3.98 -3.55
CA ASP A 68 0.46 2.81 -3.93
C ASP A 68 1.93 3.18 -4.22
N ALA A 69 2.17 4.28 -4.94
CA ALA A 69 3.52 4.74 -5.26
C ALA A 69 4.31 5.11 -3.99
N TYR A 70 3.66 5.82 -3.08
CA TYR A 70 4.26 6.23 -1.81
C TYR A 70 4.57 5.01 -0.93
N ALA A 71 3.60 4.09 -0.79
CA ALA A 71 3.77 2.87 -0.03
C ALA A 71 4.90 2.01 -0.58
N PHE A 72 4.96 1.84 -1.90
CA PHE A 72 6.04 1.13 -2.59
C PHE A 72 7.40 1.75 -2.29
N LYS A 73 7.54 3.08 -2.43
CA LYS A 73 8.79 3.78 -2.15
C LYS A 73 9.23 3.61 -0.70
N LYS A 74 8.34 3.85 0.26
CA LYS A 74 8.63 3.66 1.70
C LYS A 74 9.04 2.22 2.01
N TYR A 75 8.33 1.25 1.45
CA TYR A 75 8.59 -0.17 1.65
C TYR A 75 9.95 -0.58 1.09
N ALA A 76 10.33 -0.06 -0.08
CA ALA A 76 11.64 -0.24 -0.69
C ALA A 76 12.75 0.46 0.11
N ASP A 77 12.54 1.70 0.53
CA ASP A 77 13.49 2.48 1.34
C ASP A 77 13.79 1.79 2.70
N MET A 78 12.84 1.00 3.22
CA MET A 78 13.02 0.17 4.42
C MET A 78 13.78 -1.15 4.16
N GLY A 79 14.16 -1.44 2.91
CA GLY A 79 14.91 -2.64 2.52
C GLY A 79 14.06 -3.90 2.34
N TYR A 80 12.72 -3.77 2.27
CA TYR A 80 11.86 -4.93 2.04
C TYR A 80 11.82 -5.35 0.56
N SER A 81 11.50 -6.63 0.32
CA SER A 81 11.44 -7.20 -1.03
C SER A 81 10.32 -6.58 -1.88
N LEU A 82 10.68 -5.99 -3.01
CA LEU A 82 9.73 -5.42 -4.00
C LEU A 82 8.75 -6.47 -4.55
N LYS A 83 9.20 -7.73 -4.65
CA LYS A 83 8.35 -8.85 -5.05
C LYS A 83 7.21 -9.05 -4.06
N GLU A 84 7.48 -8.87 -2.78
CA GLU A 84 6.45 -8.99 -1.73
C GLU A 84 5.51 -7.79 -1.70
N SER A 85 5.94 -6.57 -2.05
CA SER A 85 5.01 -5.45 -2.21
C SER A 85 4.05 -5.65 -3.39
N VAL A 86 4.54 -6.17 -4.52
CA VAL A 86 3.67 -6.50 -5.67
C VAL A 86 2.65 -7.56 -5.28
N LYS A 87 3.09 -8.64 -4.61
CA LYS A 87 2.18 -9.70 -4.14
C LYS A 87 1.18 -9.20 -3.10
N ALA A 88 1.58 -8.28 -2.22
CA ALA A 88 0.67 -7.69 -1.25
C ALA A 88 -0.48 -6.99 -1.97
N LEU A 89 -0.17 -6.17 -2.97
CA LEU A 89 -1.16 -5.44 -3.74
C LEU A 89 -2.06 -6.38 -4.54
N THR A 90 -1.51 -7.38 -5.23
CA THR A 90 -2.31 -8.32 -6.04
C THR A 90 -3.22 -9.24 -5.22
N LYS A 91 -2.92 -9.47 -3.94
CA LYS A 91 -3.80 -10.24 -3.04
C LYS A 91 -4.96 -9.43 -2.47
N VAL A 92 -4.82 -8.11 -2.42
CA VAL A 92 -5.87 -7.22 -1.90
C VAL A 92 -6.77 -6.73 -3.03
N LEU A 93 -6.21 -6.55 -4.23
CA LEU A 93 -6.93 -6.08 -5.40
C LEU A 93 -7.61 -7.23 -6.17
N ASN A 94 -8.79 -6.95 -6.72
CA ASN A 94 -9.54 -7.87 -7.58
C ASN A 94 -9.24 -7.59 -9.06
N GLU A 95 -8.65 -8.55 -9.76
CA GLU A 95 -8.25 -8.44 -11.18
C GLU A 95 -9.40 -8.16 -12.16
N ASN A 96 -10.64 -8.52 -11.78
CA ASN A 96 -11.84 -8.28 -12.59
C ASN A 96 -12.31 -6.82 -12.56
N ASN A 97 -11.75 -5.99 -11.67
CA ASN A 97 -11.98 -4.56 -11.67
C ASN A 97 -10.89 -3.89 -12.54
N PRO A 98 -11.25 -3.15 -13.61
CA PRO A 98 -10.29 -2.49 -14.49
C PRO A 98 -9.30 -1.55 -13.78
N GLU A 99 -9.75 -0.81 -12.76
CA GLU A 99 -8.89 0.07 -11.98
C GLU A 99 -7.85 -0.72 -11.18
N HIS A 100 -8.30 -1.82 -10.56
CA HIS A 100 -7.43 -2.71 -9.80
C HIS A 100 -6.41 -3.38 -10.70
N ASN A 101 -6.81 -3.84 -11.89
CA ASN A 101 -5.90 -4.39 -12.89
C ASN A 101 -4.82 -3.37 -13.29
N TRP A 102 -5.22 -2.13 -13.53
CA TRP A 102 -4.29 -1.04 -13.81
C TRP A 102 -3.31 -0.77 -12.67
N ARG A 103 -3.78 -0.75 -11.42
CA ARG A 103 -2.93 -0.60 -10.22
C ARG A 103 -1.93 -1.75 -10.07
N MET A 104 -2.35 -2.99 -10.34
CA MET A 104 -1.45 -4.14 -10.37
C MET A 104 -0.36 -3.99 -11.43
N TYR A 105 -0.73 -3.57 -12.65
CA TYR A 105 0.22 -3.29 -13.74
C TYR A 105 1.23 -2.20 -13.35
N LEU A 106 0.77 -1.09 -12.76
CA LEU A 106 1.66 -0.01 -12.30
C LEU A 106 2.60 -0.48 -11.19
N SER A 107 2.15 -1.33 -10.28
CA SER A 107 3.01 -1.91 -9.26
C SER A 107 4.11 -2.78 -9.85
N LEU A 108 3.80 -3.57 -10.89
CA LEU A 108 4.81 -4.33 -11.63
C LEU A 108 5.84 -3.39 -12.30
N LYS A 109 5.37 -2.35 -12.99
CA LYS A 109 6.25 -1.37 -13.64
C LYS A 109 7.16 -0.63 -12.66
N ARG A 110 6.68 -0.33 -11.45
CA ARG A 110 7.50 0.26 -10.39
C ARG A 110 8.58 -0.70 -9.89
N ALA A 111 8.23 -1.97 -9.71
CA ALA A 111 9.19 -3.00 -9.34
C ALA A 111 10.27 -3.19 -10.41
N GLU A 112 9.89 -3.26 -11.68
CA GLU A 112 10.82 -3.33 -12.82
C GLU A 112 11.77 -2.13 -12.85
N LYS A 113 11.21 -0.90 -12.75
CA LYS A 113 12.01 0.33 -12.77
C LYS A 113 13.00 0.37 -11.61
N TYR A 114 12.57 0.05 -10.39
CA TYR A 114 13.45 0.04 -9.24
C TYR A 114 14.55 -1.03 -9.36
N ASP A 115 14.21 -2.23 -9.83
CA ASP A 115 15.20 -3.30 -10.04
C ASP A 115 16.26 -2.92 -11.09
N LEU A 116 15.84 -2.19 -12.13
CA LEU A 116 16.76 -1.64 -13.13
C LEU A 116 17.67 -0.55 -12.55
N GLU A 117 17.11 0.40 -11.79
CA GLU A 117 17.85 1.55 -11.24
C GLU A 117 18.81 1.16 -10.11
N TYR A 118 18.41 0.25 -9.22
CA TYR A 118 19.16 -0.05 -7.99
C TYR A 118 19.95 -1.36 -8.06
N ASN A 119 19.45 -2.39 -8.75
CA ASN A 119 20.14 -3.69 -8.85
C ASN A 119 20.84 -3.89 -10.20
N GLY A 120 20.69 -2.94 -11.14
CA GLY A 120 21.29 -3.03 -12.49
C GLY A 120 20.75 -4.19 -13.33
N ASN A 121 19.62 -4.79 -12.93
CA ASN A 121 19.10 -6.01 -13.54
C ASN A 121 18.36 -5.67 -14.84
N LYS A 122 19.03 -5.93 -15.98
CA LYS A 122 18.49 -5.65 -17.32
C LYS A 122 17.52 -6.71 -17.86
N LYS A 123 17.11 -7.70 -17.05
CA LYS A 123 16.24 -8.80 -17.52
C LYS A 123 14.89 -8.32 -18.09
N PHE A 124 14.44 -7.13 -17.71
CA PHE A 124 13.18 -6.54 -18.18
C PHE A 124 13.36 -5.48 -19.28
N ALA A 125 14.60 -5.16 -19.67
CA ALA A 125 14.89 -4.29 -20.80
C ALA A 125 14.87 -5.14 -22.09
N LYS A 126 13.69 -5.35 -22.65
CA LYS A 126 13.52 -5.79 -24.03
C LYS A 126 12.68 -4.78 -24.78
#